data_AF-A0A2V9BEC9-F1
#
_entry.id   AF-A0A2V9BEC9-F1
#
_cell.length_a   1.000
_cell.length_b   1.000
_cell.length_c   1.000
_cell.angle_alpha   90.00
_cell.angle_beta   90.00
_cell.angle_gamma   90.00
#
_symmetry.space_group_name_H-M   'P 1'
#
loop_
_entity.id
_entity.type
_entity.pdbx_description
1 polymer ?
#
loop_
_entity_poly.entity_id
_entity_poly.type
_entity_poly.pdbx_seq_one_letter_code
_entity_poly.pdbx_strand_id
1 'polypeptide(L)'
;AQQADIVFPTASAYEKDGTVTNTAGEVQLLRKAAEVMGARTDFDLLRILSHQLEKLGAGRAFHYRTPADVFEEIRKAVPGYDVSQTGLLTGGAELARMSAPHNGHAPSYVPPGLISSARDTLFTSGTLGRYCAMMESLPEAGVKP
;
A
#
# COMPACT_ATOMS: atom_id res chain seq x y z
N ALA A 1 -5.62 15.51 1.45
CA ALA A 1 -5.00 16.73 0.90
C ALA A 1 -5.56 18.00 1.53
N GLN A 2 -6.89 18.19 1.59
CA GLN A 2 -7.50 19.44 2.10
C GLN A 2 -7.11 19.84 3.54
N GLN A 3 -6.77 18.87 4.39
CA GLN A 3 -6.36 19.12 5.78
C GLN A 3 -4.83 19.20 5.97
N ALA A 4 -4.03 18.91 4.95
CA ALA A 4 -2.57 18.84 5.11
C ALA A 4 -1.94 20.22 4.85
N ASP A 5 -0.99 20.62 5.69
CA ASP A 5 -0.21 21.85 5.49
C ASP A 5 0.74 21.73 4.29
N ILE A 6 1.27 20.51 4.08
CA ILE A 6 2.19 20.19 2.99
C ILE A 6 1.72 18.90 2.31
N VAL A 7 1.71 18.92 0.97
CA VAL A 7 1.31 17.78 0.15
C VAL A 7 2.46 17.42 -0.79
N PHE A 8 2.89 16.16 -0.74
CA PHE A 8 3.82 15.59 -1.72
C PHE A 8 3.03 14.74 -2.73
N PRO A 9 2.98 15.13 -4.02
CA PRO A 9 2.30 14.33 -5.04
C PRO A 9 3.10 13.06 -5.34
N THR A 10 2.43 11.90 -5.25
CA THR A 10 3.03 10.58 -5.48
C THR A 10 2.46 9.91 -6.72
N ALA A 11 3.25 9.02 -7.33
CA ALA A 11 2.84 8.17 -8.44
C ALA A 11 1.77 7.16 -8.02
N SER A 12 0.83 6.87 -8.92
CA SER A 12 -0.19 5.85 -8.70
C SER A 12 0.41 4.44 -8.66
N ALA A 13 -0.38 3.44 -8.23
CA ALA A 13 0.05 2.04 -8.23
C ALA A 13 0.48 1.55 -9.63
N TYR A 14 -0.11 2.08 -10.70
CA TYR A 14 0.20 1.65 -12.06
C TYR A 14 1.44 2.35 -12.66
N GLU A 15 2.01 3.31 -11.95
CA GLU A 15 3.13 4.16 -12.40
C GLU A 15 4.43 3.83 -11.65
N LYS A 16 4.43 2.79 -10.81
CA LYS A 16 5.57 2.42 -9.97
C LYS A 16 5.74 0.91 -9.86
N ASP A 17 6.96 0.48 -9.57
CA ASP A 17 7.27 -0.88 -9.20
C ASP A 17 7.21 -1.07 -7.68
N GLY A 18 6.86 -2.27 -7.25
CA GLY A 18 6.81 -2.60 -5.82
C GLY A 18 6.15 -3.94 -5.55
N THR A 19 5.70 -4.13 -4.31
CA THR A 19 4.92 -5.30 -3.92
C THR A 19 3.62 -4.85 -3.26
N VAL A 20 2.57 -5.66 -3.43
CA VAL A 20 1.27 -5.48 -2.78
C VAL A 20 0.85 -6.80 -2.15
N THR A 21 0.21 -6.73 -0.99
CA THR A 21 -0.39 -7.90 -0.35
C THR A 21 -1.90 -7.75 -0.40
N ASN A 22 -2.59 -8.74 -0.98
CA ASN A 22 -4.05 -8.70 -1.11
C ASN A 22 -4.75 -9.23 0.16
N THR A 23 -6.08 -9.18 0.17
CA THR A 23 -6.90 -9.63 1.32
C THR A 23 -6.80 -11.14 1.57
N ALA A 24 -6.45 -11.94 0.57
CA ALA A 24 -6.18 -13.38 0.74
C ALA A 24 -4.80 -13.65 1.38
N GLY A 25 -4.02 -12.60 1.66
CA GLY A 25 -2.67 -12.73 2.21
C GLY A 25 -1.61 -13.03 1.15
N GLU A 26 -1.92 -12.88 -0.13
CA GLU A 26 -0.96 -13.14 -1.21
C GLU A 26 -0.17 -11.88 -1.52
N VAL A 27 1.16 -12.00 -1.48
CA VAL A 27 2.12 -11.02 -1.94
C VAL A 27 2.24 -11.15 -3.45
N GLN A 28 2.15 -10.03 -4.16
CA GLN A 28 2.21 -9.93 -5.61
C GLN A 28 3.17 -8.82 -6.01
N LEU A 29 3.86 -9.03 -7.14
CA LEU A 29 4.75 -8.02 -7.71
C LEU A 29 3.93 -7.00 -8.52
N LEU A 30 4.06 -5.73 -8.15
CA LEU A 30 3.54 -4.61 -8.91
C LEU A 30 4.61 -4.18 -9.92
N ARG A 31 4.24 -4.16 -11.20
CA ARG A 31 5.09 -3.64 -12.27
C ARG A 31 4.52 -2.36 -12.82
N LYS A 32 5.39 -1.40 -13.08
CA LYS A 32 5.06 -0.15 -13.74
C LYS A 32 4.45 -0.42 -15.11
N ALA A 33 3.24 0.08 -15.33
CA ALA A 33 2.52 -0.03 -16.58
C ALA A 33 2.72 1.18 -17.49
N ALA A 34 2.90 2.37 -16.91
CA ALA A 34 3.11 3.62 -17.66
C ALA A 34 4.14 4.53 -17.00
N GLU A 35 4.90 5.24 -17.84
CA GLU A 35 5.75 6.35 -17.42
C GLU A 35 4.94 7.65 -17.54
N VAL A 36 4.69 8.32 -16.42
CA VAL A 36 3.95 9.58 -16.39
C VAL A 36 4.84 10.67 -15.82
N MET A 37 4.86 11.81 -16.49
CA MET A 37 5.69 12.94 -16.08
C MET A 37 5.08 13.65 -14.87
N GLY A 38 5.92 14.05 -13.92
CA GLY A 38 5.57 14.98 -12.84
C GLY A 38 5.63 14.37 -11.44
N ALA A 39 4.92 13.26 -11.20
CA ALA A 39 4.89 12.62 -9.88
C ALA A 39 6.09 11.70 -9.66
N ARG A 40 6.59 11.65 -8.42
CA ARG A 40 7.64 10.70 -8.01
C ARG A 40 7.01 9.51 -7.30
N THR A 41 7.69 8.36 -7.27
CA THR A 41 7.23 7.22 -6.49
C THR A 41 7.26 7.55 -4.99
N ASP A 42 6.40 6.90 -4.20
CA ASP A 42 6.40 7.06 -2.74
C ASP A 42 7.78 6.70 -2.14
N PHE A 43 8.42 5.66 -2.68
CA PHE A 43 9.78 5.26 -2.29
C PHE A 43 10.79 6.39 -2.50
N ASP A 44 10.80 7.02 -3.68
CA ASP A 44 11.72 8.12 -3.96
C ASP A 44 11.48 9.31 -3.05
N LEU A 45 10.22 9.65 -2.79
CA LEU A 45 9.86 10.77 -1.92
C LEU A 45 10.26 10.51 -0.48
N LEU A 46 9.99 9.31 0.06
CA LEU A 46 10.42 8.91 1.40
C LEU A 46 11.95 8.92 1.51
N ARG A 47 12.66 8.43 0.50
CA ARG A 47 14.13 8.45 0.46
C ARG A 47 14.65 9.89 0.46
N ILE A 48 14.14 10.75 -0.43
CA ILE A 48 14.52 12.17 -0.49
C ILE A 48 14.26 12.84 0.85
N LEU A 49 13.06 12.67 1.41
CA LEU A 49 12.66 13.26 2.69
C LEU A 49 13.59 12.81 3.81
N SER A 50 13.90 11.50 3.90
CA SER A 50 14.80 10.97 4.93
C SER A 50 16.19 11.61 4.88
N HIS A 51 16.75 11.85 3.69
CA HIS A 51 18.04 12.54 3.54
C HIS A 51 17.98 14.02 3.91
N GLN A 52 16.86 14.71 3.62
CA GLN A 52 16.70 16.10 4.06
C GLN A 52 16.57 16.19 5.58
N LEU A 53 15.82 15.28 6.21
CA LEU A 53 15.67 15.24 7.66
C LEU A 53 16.99 14.94 8.36
N GLU A 54 17.81 14.02 7.85
CA GLU A 54 19.15 13.74 8.38
C GLU A 54 20.07 14.98 8.33
N LYS A 55 20.06 15.74 7.23
CA LYS A 55 20.81 17.00 7.11
C LYS A 55 20.41 18.04 8.14
N LEU A 56 19.15 18.01 8.56
CA LEU A 56 18.60 18.87 9.60
C LEU A 56 18.81 18.29 11.02
N GLY A 57 19.50 17.16 11.16
CA GLY A 57 19.75 16.49 12.44
C GLY A 57 18.52 15.76 12.99
N ALA A 58 17.48 15.55 12.20
CA ALA A 58 16.18 15.01 12.61
C ALA A 58 15.96 13.58 12.09
N GLY A 59 16.83 12.64 12.47
CA GLY A 59 16.70 11.22 12.12
C GLY A 59 17.90 10.70 11.32
N ARG A 60 17.70 9.57 10.62
CA ARG A 60 18.72 8.90 9.81
C ARG A 60 18.19 8.63 8.42
N ALA A 61 19.02 8.81 7.40
CA ALA A 61 18.59 8.59 6.03
C ALA A 61 18.40 7.11 5.70
N PHE A 62 17.46 6.84 4.79
CA PHE A 62 17.29 5.52 4.21
C PHE A 62 18.31 5.31 3.10
N HIS A 63 19.16 4.29 3.24
CA HIS A 63 20.21 3.98 2.28
C HIS A 63 19.82 2.89 1.26
N TYR A 64 18.53 2.66 1.08
CA TYR A 64 18.00 1.77 0.04
C TYR A 64 17.98 2.45 -1.31
N ARG A 65 18.26 1.70 -2.39
CA ARG A 65 18.34 2.25 -3.75
C ARG A 65 17.10 1.91 -4.57
N THR A 66 16.45 0.81 -4.26
CA THR A 66 15.28 0.31 -5.01
C THR A 66 14.18 -0.16 -4.05
N PRO A 67 12.91 -0.20 -4.53
CA PRO A 67 11.82 -0.84 -3.77
C PRO A 67 12.12 -2.30 -3.42
N ALA A 68 12.89 -3.02 -4.26
CA ALA A 68 13.29 -4.39 -3.99
C ALA A 68 14.22 -4.52 -2.78
N ASP A 69 15.12 -3.55 -2.57
CA ASP A 69 16.00 -3.53 -1.38
C ASP A 69 15.18 -3.37 -0.09
N VAL A 70 14.15 -2.52 -0.13
CA VAL A 70 13.24 -2.32 1.01
C VAL A 70 12.40 -3.57 1.24
N PHE A 71 11.93 -4.21 0.18
CA PHE A 71 11.19 -5.46 0.31
C PHE A 71 12.07 -6.55 0.94
N GLU A 72 13.34 -6.64 0.57
CA GLU A 72 14.30 -7.56 1.18
C GLU A 72 14.53 -7.28 2.68
N GLU A 73 14.54 -6.01 3.10
CA GLU A 73 14.52 -5.66 4.52
C GLU A 73 13.22 -6.14 5.20
N ILE A 74 12.06 -5.89 4.60
CA ILE A 74 10.75 -6.32 5.13
C ILE A 74 10.72 -7.83 5.31
N ARG A 75 11.23 -8.61 4.36
CA ARG A 75 11.33 -10.07 4.46
C ARG A 75 12.16 -10.52 5.66
N LYS A 76 13.27 -9.84 5.92
CA LYS A 76 14.16 -10.13 7.07
C LYS A 76 13.52 -9.73 8.39
N ALA A 77 12.81 -8.61 8.41
CA ALA A 77 12.21 -8.05 9.62
C ALA A 77 10.87 -8.70 9.99
N VAL A 78 10.11 -9.17 9.00
CA VAL A 78 8.76 -9.71 9.15
C VAL A 78 8.75 -11.17 8.68
N PRO A 79 8.80 -12.16 9.58
CA PRO A 79 8.89 -13.58 9.22
C PRO A 79 7.80 -14.05 8.25
N GLY A 80 6.62 -13.44 8.29
CA GLY A 80 5.53 -13.78 7.39
C GLY A 80 5.73 -13.38 5.93
N TYR A 81 6.67 -12.49 5.65
CA TYR A 81 7.00 -12.05 4.30
C TYR A 81 8.14 -12.87 3.68
N ASP A 82 8.66 -13.92 4.32
CA ASP A 82 9.66 -14.81 3.72
C ASP A 82 9.05 -15.71 2.63
N VAL A 83 8.77 -15.10 1.48
CA VAL A 83 8.07 -15.69 0.32
C VAL A 83 9.04 -16.04 -0.83
N SER A 84 8.63 -16.81 -1.84
CA SER A 84 9.54 -17.12 -2.96
C SER A 84 9.79 -15.88 -3.85
N GLN A 85 11.04 -15.42 -3.98
CA GLN A 85 11.36 -14.35 -4.95
C GLN A 85 11.14 -14.83 -6.38
N THR A 86 11.53 -16.07 -6.69
CA THR A 86 11.35 -16.65 -8.02
C THR A 86 9.88 -16.68 -8.42
N GLY A 87 9.00 -17.07 -7.48
CA GLY A 87 7.55 -17.11 -7.72
C GLY A 87 6.98 -15.73 -8.03
N LEU A 88 7.37 -14.70 -7.26
CA LEU A 88 6.98 -13.31 -7.54
C LEU A 88 7.48 -12.83 -8.91
N LEU A 89 8.74 -13.12 -9.26
CA LEU A 89 9.35 -12.67 -10.52
C LEU A 89 8.71 -13.34 -11.75
N THR A 90 8.21 -14.58 -11.62
CA THR A 90 7.46 -15.27 -12.67
C THR A 90 5.98 -14.85 -12.74
N GLY A 91 5.56 -13.86 -11.94
CA GLY A 91 4.19 -13.35 -11.91
C GLY A 91 3.24 -14.14 -11.02
N GLY A 92 3.77 -15.01 -10.16
CA GLY A 92 3.00 -15.73 -9.15
C GLY A 92 2.56 -14.83 -7.99
N ALA A 93 1.56 -15.32 -7.26
CA ALA A 93 1.07 -14.74 -6.02
C ALA A 93 1.55 -15.65 -4.87
N GLU A 94 2.35 -15.10 -3.95
CA GLU A 94 2.99 -15.88 -2.89
C GLU A 94 2.32 -15.63 -1.55
N LEU A 95 1.89 -16.68 -0.87
CA LEU A 95 1.16 -16.53 0.39
C LEU A 95 2.10 -16.07 1.53
N ALA A 96 1.84 -14.89 2.08
CA ALA A 96 2.46 -14.43 3.31
C ALA A 96 1.98 -15.31 4.47
N ARG A 97 2.93 -15.82 5.26
CA ARG A 97 2.61 -16.71 6.38
C ARG A 97 2.35 -15.87 7.63
N MET A 98 1.12 -15.85 8.11
CA MET A 98 0.87 -15.29 9.44
C MET A 98 1.45 -16.22 10.50
N SER A 99 2.56 -15.82 11.11
CA SER A 99 3.00 -16.42 12.37
C SER A 99 2.29 -15.67 13.49
N ALA A 100 1.10 -16.12 13.89
CA ALA A 100 0.47 -15.64 15.10
C ALA A 100 1.17 -16.32 16.29
N PRO A 101 1.93 -15.61 17.14
CA PRO A 101 2.36 -16.19 18.39
C PRO A 101 1.11 -16.38 19.26
N HIS A 102 0.80 -17.65 19.51
CA HIS A 102 -0.12 -18.15 20.52
C HIS A 102 -1.62 -17.88 20.31
N ASN A 103 -2.38 -18.85 20.80
CA ASN A 103 -3.81 -18.84 21.02
C ASN A 103 -4.20 -17.63 21.88
N GLY A 104 -4.30 -16.45 21.26
CA GLY A 104 -4.89 -15.28 21.87
C GLY A 104 -6.35 -15.64 22.13
N HIS A 105 -6.68 -15.98 23.37
CA HIS A 105 -8.04 -15.90 23.87
C HIS A 105 -8.45 -14.42 23.89
N ALA A 106 -8.62 -13.84 22.70
CA ALA A 106 -9.39 -12.63 22.56
C ALA A 106 -10.79 -12.98 23.06
N PRO A 107 -11.36 -12.22 24.01
CA PRO A 107 -12.74 -12.41 24.40
C PRO A 107 -13.59 -12.40 23.13
N SER A 108 -14.26 -13.51 22.84
CA SER A 108 -15.08 -13.70 21.65
C SER A 108 -16.35 -12.84 21.65
N TYR A 109 -16.59 -12.13 22.75
CA TYR A 109 -17.68 -11.18 22.84
C TYR A 109 -17.33 -9.90 22.05
N VAL A 110 -17.95 -9.78 20.89
CA VAL A 110 -18.01 -8.54 20.10
C VAL A 110 -19.31 -7.83 20.48
N PRO A 111 -19.25 -6.67 21.15
CA PRO A 111 -20.45 -5.90 21.46
C PRO A 111 -21.27 -5.58 20.20
N PRO A 112 -22.61 -5.63 20.26
CA PRO A 112 -23.46 -5.15 19.19
C PRO A 112 -23.10 -3.71 18.80
N GLY A 113 -23.02 -3.44 17.49
CA GLY A 113 -22.68 -2.12 16.95
C GLY A 113 -21.17 -1.87 16.77
N LEU A 114 -20.28 -2.77 17.22
CA LEU A 114 -18.84 -2.63 16.96
C LEU A 114 -18.50 -2.92 15.48
N ILE A 115 -19.25 -3.84 14.86
CA ILE A 115 -19.20 -4.08 13.41
C ILE A 115 -20.21 -3.14 12.76
N SER A 116 -19.73 -2.27 11.89
CA SER A 116 -20.54 -1.32 11.14
C SER A 116 -20.06 -1.26 9.69
N SER A 117 -20.98 -0.89 8.79
CA SER A 117 -20.62 -0.65 7.39
C SER A 117 -19.61 0.49 7.29
N ALA A 118 -18.59 0.32 6.45
CA ALA A 118 -17.65 1.39 6.08
C ALA A 118 -18.34 2.54 5.32
N ARG A 119 -19.59 2.32 4.88
CA ARG A 119 -20.40 3.28 4.11
C ARG A 119 -19.66 3.79 2.88
N ASP A 120 -18.99 2.88 2.20
CA ASP A 120 -18.45 3.08 0.86
C ASP A 120 -19.14 2.14 -0.13
N THR A 121 -19.03 2.47 -1.41
CA THR A 121 -19.50 1.67 -2.54
C THR A 121 -18.32 1.21 -3.38
N LEU A 122 -18.60 0.37 -4.38
CA LEU A 122 -17.61 -0.05 -5.38
C LEU A 122 -16.86 1.14 -6.02
N PHE A 123 -17.52 2.29 -6.17
CA PHE A 123 -16.92 3.48 -6.80
C PHE A 123 -16.21 4.42 -5.81
N THR A 124 -16.45 4.29 -4.51
CA THR A 124 -15.94 5.23 -3.49
C THR A 124 -14.91 4.64 -2.53
N SER A 125 -14.62 3.33 -2.62
CA SER A 125 -13.68 2.63 -1.73
C SER A 125 -12.19 3.03 -1.94
N GLY A 126 -11.91 3.90 -2.92
CA GLY A 126 -10.57 4.44 -3.17
C GLY A 126 -10.59 5.84 -3.77
N THR A 127 -9.41 6.44 -3.90
CA THR A 127 -9.26 7.80 -4.45
C THR A 127 -9.40 7.82 -5.97
N LEU A 128 -8.89 6.81 -6.68
CA LEU A 128 -8.98 6.76 -8.15
C LEU A 128 -10.43 6.69 -8.64
N GLY A 129 -11.27 5.88 -8.00
CA GLY A 129 -12.70 5.77 -8.35
C GLY A 129 -13.43 7.10 -8.17
N ARG A 130 -13.14 7.82 -7.08
CA ARG A 130 -13.75 9.13 -6.77
C ARG A 130 -13.43 10.22 -7.80
N TYR A 131 -12.31 10.15 -8.51
CA TYR A 131 -11.93 11.16 -9.50
C TYR A 131 -12.05 10.66 -10.95
N CYS A 132 -12.65 9.49 -11.16
CA CYS A 132 -12.82 8.91 -12.49
C CYS A 132 -14.16 9.35 -13.09
N ALA A 133 -14.13 10.29 -14.03
CA ALA A 133 -15.33 10.80 -14.69
C ALA A 133 -16.17 9.72 -15.37
N MET A 134 -15.52 8.66 -15.90
CA MET A 134 -16.23 7.52 -16.47
C MET A 134 -17.00 6.74 -15.41
N MET A 135 -16.40 6.48 -14.25
CA MET A 135 -17.08 5.79 -13.15
C MET A 135 -18.22 6.65 -12.59
N GLU A 136 -18.03 7.96 -12.48
CA GLU A 136 -19.10 8.90 -12.06
C GLU A 136 -20.26 8.97 -13.05
N SER A 137 -20.02 8.66 -14.34
CA SER A 137 -21.08 8.67 -15.36
C SER A 137 -22.01 7.45 -15.28
N LEU A 138 -21.64 6.41 -14.53
CA LEU A 138 -22.43 5.20 -14.40
C LEU A 138 -23.65 5.43 -13.49
N PRO A 139 -24.83 4.87 -13.79
CA PRO A 139 -26.03 5.01 -12.96
C PRO A 139 -25.82 4.62 -11.50
N GLU A 140 -24.98 3.61 -11.26
CA GLU A 140 -24.70 3.04 -9.95
C GLU A 140 -23.83 3.96 -9.08
N ALA A 141 -23.16 4.97 -9.64
CA ALA A 141 -22.31 5.90 -8.91
C ALA A 141 -23.10 6.78 -7.92
N GLY A 142 -24.38 7.07 -8.23
CA GLY A 142 -25.26 7.87 -7.37
C GLY A 142 -25.90 7.10 -6.20
N VAL A 143 -25.72 5.78 -6.14
CA VAL A 143 -26.28 4.94 -5.07
C VAL A 143 -25.52 5.23 -3.79
N LYS A 144 -26.20 5.84 -2.81
CA LYS A 144 -25.62 6.09 -1.48
C LYS A 144 -25.66 4.80 -0.65
N PRO A 145 -24.58 4.50 0.10
CA PRO A 145 -24.52 3.33 0.98
C PRO A 145 -25.38 3.48 2.25
#